data_AF-A0A1F1SS77-F1
#
_entry.id   AF-A0A1F1SS77-F1
#
_cell.length_a   1.000
_cell.length_b   1.000
_cell.length_c   1.000
_cell.angle_alpha   90.00
_cell.angle_beta   90.00
_cell.angle_gamma   90.00
#
_symmetry.space_group_name_H-M   'P 1'
#
loop_
_entity.id
_entity.type
_entity.pdbx_description
1 polymer ?
#
loop_
_entity_poly.entity_id
_entity_poly.type
_entity_poly.pdbx_seq_one_letter_code
_entity_poly.pdbx_strand_id
1 'polypeptide(L)'
;MKPEAKPVQHPKPRPQPKPCLLAVGYEQEPLTYRYQAVGLFPSKAEAKRRLAELTAETPDLLFLILESEPRKGERAAVYGKLAADLEGRP
;
A
#
# COMPACT_ATOMS: atom_id res chain seq x y z
N MET A 1 -9.79 -39.99 38.78
CA MET A 1 -9.62 -39.39 37.43
C MET A 1 -9.98 -37.92 37.54
N LYS A 2 -9.08 -36.99 37.17
CA LYS A 2 -9.38 -35.55 37.09
C LYS A 2 -9.49 -35.20 35.60
N PRO A 3 -10.50 -34.44 35.16
CA PRO A 3 -10.61 -34.07 33.75
C PRO A 3 -9.56 -33.01 33.42
N GLU A 4 -8.73 -33.29 32.42
CA GLU A 4 -7.82 -32.31 31.82
C GLU A 4 -8.62 -31.23 31.10
N ALA A 5 -8.49 -29.98 31.55
CA ALA A 5 -9.05 -28.83 30.88
C ALA A 5 -8.28 -28.58 29.57
N LYS A 6 -8.97 -28.66 28.43
CA LYS A 6 -8.40 -28.31 27.11
C LYS A 6 -8.00 -26.82 27.10
N PRO A 7 -6.85 -26.45 26.49
CA PRO A 7 -6.47 -25.05 26.37
C PRO A 7 -7.49 -24.29 25.52
N VAL A 8 -8.03 -23.20 26.04
CA VAL A 8 -8.86 -22.26 25.28
C VAL A 8 -7.97 -21.61 24.22
N GLN A 9 -8.19 -21.95 22.95
CA GLN A 9 -7.52 -21.26 21.84
C GLN A 9 -8.10 -19.84 21.75
N HIS A 10 -7.33 -18.85 22.21
CA HIS A 10 -7.66 -17.45 21.95
C HIS A 10 -7.59 -17.20 20.43
N PRO A 11 -8.63 -16.62 19.81
CA PRO A 11 -8.58 -16.28 18.39
C PRO A 11 -7.45 -15.29 18.15
N LYS A 12 -6.53 -15.63 17.22
CA LYS A 12 -5.48 -14.70 16.77
C LYS A 12 -6.13 -13.41 16.26
N PRO A 13 -5.63 -12.22 16.64
CA PRO A 13 -6.14 -10.96 16.11
C PRO A 13 -6.07 -11.00 14.58
N ARG A 14 -7.18 -10.71 13.89
CA ARG A 14 -7.14 -10.52 12.44
C ARG A 14 -6.20 -9.34 12.14
N PRO A 15 -5.28 -9.45 11.16
CA PRO A 15 -4.46 -8.33 10.77
C PRO A 15 -5.37 -7.16 10.37
N GLN A 16 -5.22 -6.02 11.04
CA GLN A 16 -5.92 -4.80 10.65
C GLN A 16 -5.41 -4.38 9.26
N PRO A 17 -6.29 -3.90 8.36
CA PRO A 17 -5.87 -3.38 7.08
C PRO A 17 -4.86 -2.24 7.27
N LYS A 18 -3.73 -2.33 6.58
CA LYS A 18 -2.69 -1.30 6.61
C LYS A 18 -2.97 -0.28 5.49
N PRO A 19 -3.02 1.02 5.81
CA PRO A 19 -3.13 2.03 4.78
C PRO A 19 -1.88 1.99 3.89
N CYS A 20 -2.09 2.19 2.59
CA CYS A 20 -1.06 2.10 1.57
C CYS A 20 -1.17 3.25 0.57
N LEU A 21 -0.06 3.53 -0.13
CA LEU A 21 0.01 4.51 -1.19
C LEU A 21 0.21 3.77 -2.51
N LEU A 22 -0.56 4.12 -3.54
CA LEU A 22 -0.32 3.69 -4.91
C LEU A 22 0.36 4.82 -5.68
N ALA A 23 1.41 4.49 -6.43
CA ALA A 23 2.07 5.38 -7.38
C ALA A 23 2.30 4.66 -8.71
N VAL A 24 2.29 5.42 -9.80
CA VAL A 24 2.56 4.94 -11.17
C VAL A 24 3.84 5.60 -11.67
N GLY A 25 4.71 4.80 -12.27
CA GLY A 25 5.97 5.23 -12.87
C GLY A 25 5.79 5.53 -14.34
N TYR A 26 6.25 6.71 -14.75
CA TYR A 26 6.32 7.11 -16.15
C TYR A 26 7.78 7.18 -16.56
N GLU A 27 8.11 6.59 -17.71
CA GLU A 27 9.44 6.68 -18.29
C GLU A 27 9.77 8.14 -18.63
N GLN A 28 11.01 8.52 -18.36
CA GLN A 28 11.62 9.79 -18.72
C GLN A 28 12.99 9.53 -19.34
N GLU A 29 13.37 10.37 -20.31
CA GLU A 29 14.71 10.32 -20.91
C GLU A 29 15.73 11.12 -20.07
N PRO A 30 16.96 10.59 -19.87
CA PRO A 30 17.42 9.23 -20.20
C PRO A 30 16.80 8.18 -19.27
N LEU A 31 16.70 6.92 -19.70
CA LEU A 31 16.01 5.76 -19.07
C LEU A 31 15.88 5.83 -17.53
N THR A 32 14.94 6.63 -17.06
CA THR A 32 14.62 6.88 -15.66
C THR A 32 13.11 6.84 -15.50
N TYR A 33 12.63 6.56 -14.30
CA TYR A 33 11.19 6.53 -14.02
C TYR A 33 10.83 7.60 -13.01
N ARG A 34 9.91 8.47 -13.40
CA ARG A 34 9.27 9.40 -12.48
C ARG A 34 7.99 8.78 -11.96
N TYR A 35 7.96 8.50 -10.67
CA TYR A 35 6.75 8.04 -10.00
C TYR A 35 5.87 9.23 -9.62
N GLN A 36 4.58 9.13 -9.96
CA GLN A 36 3.54 10.05 -9.53
C GLN A 36 2.59 9.31 -8.61
N ALA A 37 2.23 9.94 -7.49
CA ALA A 37 1.27 9.35 -6.59
C ALA A 37 -0.13 9.34 -7.23
N VAL A 38 -0.82 8.21 -7.09
CA VAL A 38 -2.21 8.04 -7.55
C VAL A 38 -3.17 8.32 -6.40
N GLY A 39 -2.84 7.84 -5.20
CA GLY A 39 -3.68 8.06 -4.02
C GLY A 39 -3.26 7.25 -2.80
N LEU A 40 -3.89 7.59 -1.68
CA LEU A 40 -3.85 6.84 -0.43
C LEU A 40 -5.07 5.93 -0.34
N PHE A 41 -4.85 4.68 0.04
CA PHE A 41 -5.88 3.66 0.13
C PHE A 41 -5.85 3.04 1.54
N PRO A 42 -7.02 2.71 2.11
CA PRO A 42 -7.07 2.11 3.44
C PRO A 42 -6.58 0.66 3.45
N SER A 43 -6.50 0.00 2.28
CA SER A 43 -5.98 -1.36 2.15
C SER A 43 -5.28 -1.61 0.82
N LYS A 44 -4.35 -2.58 0.79
CA LYS A 44 -3.69 -3.06 -0.44
C LYS A 44 -4.69 -3.61 -1.47
N ALA A 45 -5.80 -4.19 -1.02
CA ALA A 45 -6.83 -4.71 -1.90
C ALA A 45 -7.50 -3.58 -2.71
N GLU A 46 -7.79 -2.45 -2.07
CA GLU A 46 -8.35 -1.29 -2.75
C GLU A 46 -7.36 -0.62 -3.70
N ALA A 47 -6.08 -0.49 -3.29
CA ALA A 47 -5.04 -0.01 -4.18
C ALA A 47 -4.91 -0.90 -5.43
N LYS A 48 -4.99 -2.23 -5.27
CA LYS A 48 -4.98 -3.18 -6.40
C LYS A 48 -6.20 -3.05 -7.31
N ARG A 49 -7.39 -2.81 -6.75
CA ARG A 49 -8.59 -2.54 -7.55
C ARG A 49 -8.40 -1.30 -8.42
N ARG A 50 -7.89 -0.21 -7.82
CA ARG A 50 -7.60 1.01 -8.57
C ARG A 50 -6.52 0.79 -9.64
N LEU A 51 -5.48 0.03 -9.32
CA LEU A 51 -4.46 -0.34 -10.30
C LEU A 51 -5.07 -1.14 -11.47
N ALA A 52 -5.98 -2.08 -11.21
CA ALA A 52 -6.63 -2.86 -12.26
C ALA A 52 -7.39 -1.97 -13.27
N GLU A 53 -8.09 -0.95 -12.77
CA GLU A 53 -8.76 0.06 -13.61
C GLU A 53 -7.75 0.81 -14.47
N LEU A 54 -6.63 1.27 -13.89
CA LEU A 54 -5.57 1.97 -14.63
C LEU A 54 -4.91 1.06 -15.68
N THR A 55 -4.68 -0.22 -15.35
CA THR A 55 -4.07 -1.17 -16.28
C THR A 55 -5.00 -1.60 -17.41
N ALA A 56 -6.31 -1.46 -17.23
CA ALA A 56 -7.26 -1.68 -18.32
C ALA A 56 -7.13 -0.61 -19.40
N GLU A 57 -6.78 0.62 -19.01
CA GLU A 57 -6.53 1.74 -19.93
C GLU A 57 -5.08 1.75 -20.44
N THR A 58 -4.11 1.31 -19.63
CA THR A 58 -2.69 1.24 -20.01
C THR A 58 -2.05 -0.05 -19.46
N PRO A 59 -1.91 -1.11 -20.27
CA PRO A 59 -1.53 -2.43 -19.78
C PRO A 59 -0.10 -2.54 -19.24
N ASP A 60 0.82 -1.69 -19.70
CA ASP A 60 2.25 -1.78 -19.37
C ASP A 60 2.70 -0.79 -18.28
N LEU A 61 1.79 -0.40 -17.37
CA LEU A 61 2.12 0.53 -16.29
C LEU A 61 3.09 -0.07 -15.28
N LEU A 62 4.21 0.63 -15.05
CA LEU A 62 5.05 0.41 -13.88
C LEU A 62 4.37 1.03 -12.65
N PHE A 63 4.33 0.31 -11.53
CA PHE A 63 3.63 0.79 -10.33
C PHE A 63 4.34 0.41 -9.02
N LEU A 64 4.01 1.14 -7.96
CA LEU A 64 4.40 0.84 -6.58
C LEU A 64 3.16 0.86 -5.68
N ILE A 65 3.01 -0.16 -4.84
CA ILE A 65 2.07 -0.15 -3.70
C ILE A 65 2.89 -0.21 -2.42
N LEU A 66 2.90 0.90 -1.68
CA LEU A 66 3.70 1.07 -0.47
C LEU A 66 2.78 0.97 0.74
N GLU A 67 2.88 -0.11 1.51
CA GLU A 67 2.17 -0.22 2.79
C GLU A 67 2.88 0.62 3.85
N SER A 68 2.10 1.38 4.62
CA SER A 68 2.62 2.02 5.82
C SER A 68 2.57 1.02 6.98
N GLU A 69 3.68 0.88 7.71
CA GLU A 69 3.71 0.16 8.99
C GLU A 69 3.72 1.17 10.14
N PRO A 70 2.56 1.70 10.57
CA PRO A 70 2.52 2.72 11.63
C PRO A 70 3.10 2.21 12.95
N ARG A 71 3.13 0.90 13.19
CA ARG A 71 3.65 0.28 14.42
C ARG A 71 5.17 0.37 14.59
N LYS A 72 5.92 0.70 13.54
CA LYS A 72 7.39 0.88 13.62
C LYS A 72 7.81 2.35 13.75
N GLY A 73 6.87 3.27 13.91
CA GLY A 73 7.14 4.68 14.20
C GLY A 73 7.68 5.51 13.03
N GLU A 74 8.34 4.89 12.06
CA GLU A 74 8.94 5.59 10.93
C GLU A 74 8.32 5.12 9.60
N ARG A 75 7.69 6.06 8.87
CA ARG A 75 7.27 5.82 7.48
C ARG A 75 8.50 5.85 6.60
N ALA A 76 8.60 4.91 5.66
CA ALA A 76 9.68 4.94 4.68
C ALA A 76 9.73 6.31 3.96
N ALA A 77 10.92 6.88 3.80
CA ALA A 77 11.08 8.22 3.21
C ALA A 77 10.39 8.36 1.83
N VAL A 78 10.39 7.30 1.03
CA VAL A 78 9.69 7.24 -0.27
C VAL A 78 8.17 7.38 -0.12
N TYR A 79 7.57 6.79 0.93
CA TYR A 79 6.16 6.93 1.23
C TYR A 79 5.83 8.38 1.56
N GLY A 80 6.64 9.03 2.41
CA GLY A 80 6.44 10.44 2.78
C GLY A 80 6.52 11.38 1.57
N LYS A 81 7.54 11.20 0.71
CA LYS A 81 7.70 12.02 -0.51
C LYS A 81 6.52 11.89 -1.46
N LEU A 82 6.04 10.67 -1.71
CA LEU A 82 4.90 10.44 -2.60
C LEU A 82 3.57 10.88 -1.97
N ALA A 83 3.42 10.77 -0.65
CA ALA A 83 2.23 11.28 0.02
C ALA A 83 2.14 12.81 -0.07
N ALA A 84 3.27 13.52 0.10
CA ALA A 84 3.32 14.98 -0.08
C ALA A 84 2.98 15.42 -1.52
N ASP A 85 3.30 14.62 -2.54
CA ASP A 85 2.89 14.87 -3.94
C ASP A 85 1.36 14.89 -4.11
N LEU A 86 0.61 14.21 -3.25
CA LEU A 86 -0.86 14.26 -3.26
C LEU A 86 -1.41 15.53 -2.61
N GLU A 87 -0.74 16.03 -1.57
CA GLU A 87 -1.17 17.22 -0.82
C GLU A 87 -0.87 18.53 -1.59
N GLY A 88 0.13 18.53 -2.48
CA GLY A 88 0.53 19.69 -3.28
C GLY A 88 -0.22 19.88 -4.60
N ARG A 89 -1.24 19.08 -4.91
CA ARG A 89 -2.05 19.23 -6.12
C ARG A 89 -3.18 20.25 -5.87
N PRO A 90 -3.41 21.21 -6.79
CA PRO A 90 -4.48 22.21 -6.66
C PRO A 90 -5.87 21.58 -6.72
#